data_AF-A0A6A4Q639-F1
#
_entry.id   AF-A0A6A4Q639-F1
#
_cell.length_a   1.000
_cell.length_b   1.000
_cell.length_c   1.000
_cell.angle_alpha   90.00
_cell.angle_beta   90.00
_cell.angle_gamma   90.00
#
_symmetry.space_group_name_H-M   'P 1'
#
loop_
_entity.id
_entity.type
_entity.pdbx_description
1 polymer ?
#
loop_
_entity_poly.entity_id
_entity_poly.type
_entity_poly.pdbx_seq_one_letter_code
_entity_poly.pdbx_strand_id
1 'polypeptide(L)'
;MDIAALLTSAGINVLLCAVLFSLYSILRKQPSNANVYFGRRLASRRDKHVDLLERFVPSPTWVMKAWETTQDEILSIGGMDAVVFSRMLVFSIRIFSVAAAICTILVLPANYYGQDRIHKDIPFESLEVFTIENVQEGSRLYELFLIYNMLNC
;
A
#
# COMPACT_ATOMS: atom_id res chain seq x y z
N MET A 1 -7.59 8.93 -19.67
CA MET A 1 -6.27 8.40 -19.23
C MET A 1 -6.21 6.90 -19.45
N ASP A 2 -5.17 6.38 -20.11
CA ASP A 2 -5.06 4.96 -20.45
C ASP A 2 -4.67 4.11 -19.24
N ILE A 3 -5.45 3.05 -19.00
CA ILE A 3 -5.18 2.04 -17.97
C ILE A 3 -3.80 1.41 -18.17
N ALA A 4 -3.39 1.21 -19.42
CA ALA A 4 -2.07 0.67 -19.79
C ALA A 4 -0.91 1.56 -19.32
N ALA A 5 -1.01 2.89 -19.44
CA ALA A 5 0.03 3.81 -19.01
C ALA A 5 0.19 3.80 -17.48
N LEU A 6 -0.93 3.73 -16.75
CA LEU A 6 -0.94 3.61 -15.30
C LEU A 6 -0.35 2.27 -14.83
N LEU A 7 -0.76 1.15 -15.41
CA LEU A 7 -0.20 -0.17 -15.10
C LEU A 7 1.29 -0.23 -15.39
N THR A 8 1.75 0.36 -16.49
CA THR A 8 3.18 0.40 -16.85
C THR A 8 3.97 1.21 -15.82
N SER A 9 3.50 2.41 -15.47
CA SER A 9 4.16 3.25 -14.45
C SER A 9 4.15 2.60 -13.06
N ALA A 10 3.00 2.06 -12.63
CA ALA A 10 2.87 1.35 -11.36
C ALA A 10 3.78 0.12 -11.33
N GLY A 11 3.81 -0.67 -12.42
CA GLY A 11 4.65 -1.85 -12.55
C GLY A 11 6.14 -1.53 -12.42
N ILE A 12 6.62 -0.45 -13.07
CA ILE A 12 8.02 -0.01 -12.95
C ILE A 12 8.34 0.38 -11.50
N ASN A 13 7.48 1.16 -10.84
CA ASN A 13 7.68 1.54 -9.44
C ASN A 13 7.69 0.33 -8.50
N VAL A 14 6.77 -0.61 -8.69
CA VAL A 14 6.71 -1.86 -7.91
C VAL A 14 7.98 -2.69 -8.12
N LEU A 15 8.45 -2.81 -9.37
CA LEU A 15 9.68 -3.52 -9.69
C LEU A 15 10.89 -2.87 -9.01
N LEU A 16 11.01 -1.55 -9.08
CA LEU A 16 12.08 -0.81 -8.41
C LEU A 16 12.05 -1.03 -6.90
N CYS A 17 10.86 -0.94 -6.28
CA CYS A 17 10.67 -1.25 -4.87
C CYS A 17 11.10 -2.68 -4.53
N ALA A 18 10.75 -3.68 -5.35
CA ALA A 18 11.12 -5.07 -5.13
C ALA A 18 12.64 -5.29 -5.23
N VAL A 19 13.31 -4.62 -6.17
CA VAL A 19 14.77 -4.67 -6.32
C VAL A 19 15.44 -4.05 -5.09
N LEU A 20 15.01 -2.85 -4.68
CA LEU A 20 15.55 -2.17 -3.48
C LEU A 20 15.29 -2.98 -2.19
N PHE A 21 14.09 -3.55 -2.06
CA PHE A 21 13.73 -4.42 -0.94
C PHE A 21 14.61 -5.67 -0.88
N SER A 22 14.89 -6.28 -2.04
CA SER A 22 15.76 -7.45 -2.16
C SER A 22 17.20 -7.08 -1.81
N LEU A 23 17.69 -5.97 -2.35
CA LEU A 23 19.02 -5.46 -2.09
C LEU A 23 19.20 -5.14 -0.59
N TYR A 24 18.24 -4.45 0.04
CA TYR A 24 18.23 -4.21 1.48
C TYR A 24 18.24 -5.51 2.29
N SER A 25 17.44 -6.50 1.88
CA SER A 25 17.37 -7.81 2.54
C SER A 25 18.68 -8.58 2.50
N ILE A 26 19.50 -8.40 1.46
CA ILE A 26 20.85 -8.96 1.35
C ILE A 26 21.86 -8.13 2.16
N LEU A 27 21.86 -6.80 1.98
CA LEU A 27 22.81 -5.90 2.66
C LEU A 27 22.71 -5.98 4.18
N ARG A 28 21.50 -6.07 4.75
CA ARG A 28 21.29 -6.21 6.20
C ARG A 28 21.87 -7.50 6.79
N LYS A 29 22.04 -8.54 5.96
CA LYS A 29 22.59 -9.83 6.40
C LYS A 29 24.12 -9.82 6.35
N GLN A 30 24.78 -8.94 5.60
CA GLN A 30 26.24 -8.92 5.48
C GLN A 30 26.95 -8.40 6.75
N PRO A 31 28.07 -9.03 7.17
CA PRO A 31 28.67 -8.78 8.48
C PRO A 31 29.42 -7.44 8.49
N SER A 32 29.96 -7.03 7.34
CA SER A 32 30.63 -5.74 7.12
C SER A 32 29.69 -4.55 7.32
N ASN A 33 28.39 -4.70 7.03
CA ASN A 33 27.39 -3.64 7.13
C ASN A 33 26.55 -3.72 8.41
N ALA A 34 26.70 -4.79 9.21
CA ALA A 34 25.99 -4.97 10.47
C ALA A 34 26.34 -3.88 11.50
N ASN A 35 27.55 -3.32 11.45
CA ASN A 35 27.95 -2.22 12.33
C ASN A 35 27.18 -0.91 12.06
N VAL A 36 26.81 -0.66 10.80
CA VAL A 36 26.07 0.56 10.40
C VAL A 36 24.57 0.41 10.70
N TYR A 37 23.98 -0.75 10.39
CA TYR A 37 22.53 -0.98 10.59
C TYR A 37 22.15 -1.44 12.00
N PHE A 38 23.07 -2.04 12.74
CA PHE A 38 22.85 -2.62 14.07
C PHE A 38 23.89 -2.16 15.10
N GLY A 39 24.37 -0.91 15.01
CA GLY A 39 25.37 -0.35 15.93
C GLY A 39 25.01 -0.53 17.43
N ARG A 40 23.72 -0.51 17.78
CA ARG A 40 23.24 -0.72 19.16
C ARG A 40 23.02 -2.20 19.55
N ARG A 41 22.87 -3.12 18.59
CA ARG A 41 22.66 -4.57 18.85
C ARG A 41 23.96 -5.35 19.02
N LEU A 42 25.10 -4.79 18.59
CA LEU A 42 26.42 -5.38 18.80
C LEU A 42 26.82 -5.48 20.29
N ALA A 43 26.21 -4.67 21.15
CA ALA A 43 26.44 -4.75 22.60
C ALA A 43 25.76 -5.96 23.28
N SER A 44 24.83 -6.68 22.62
CA SER A 44 23.99 -7.74 23.23
C SER A 44 24.21 -9.16 22.66
N ARG A 45 25.39 -9.42 22.09
CA ARG A 45 26.02 -10.74 21.84
C ARG A 45 25.12 -11.98 21.62
N ARG A 46 25.17 -12.57 20.42
CA ARG A 46 25.18 -14.03 20.23
C ARG A 46 25.56 -14.37 18.79
N ASP A 47 26.77 -14.90 18.61
CA ASP A 47 27.17 -15.59 17.38
C ASP A 47 26.23 -16.79 17.17
N LYS A 48 25.23 -16.62 16.30
CA LYS A 48 24.59 -17.75 15.64
C LYS A 48 25.34 -17.94 14.34
N HIS A 49 25.90 -19.14 14.15
CA HIS A 49 26.46 -19.57 12.88
C HIS A 49 25.30 -19.63 11.88
N VAL A 50 25.17 -18.60 11.05
CA VAL A 50 24.16 -18.54 9.98
C VAL A 50 24.87 -18.87 8.68
N ASP A 51 24.41 -19.92 8.02
CA ASP A 51 25.00 -20.42 6.77
C ASP A 51 25.08 -19.33 5.70
N LEU A 52 26.21 -19.30 4.98
CA LEU A 52 26.49 -18.31 3.94
C LEU A 52 25.46 -18.35 2.80
N LEU A 53 24.79 -19.48 2.57
CA LEU A 53 23.75 -19.64 1.55
C LEU A 53 22.40 -19.02 1.95
N GLU A 54 21.98 -19.15 3.20
CA GLU A 54 20.79 -18.44 3.73
C GLU A 54 20.98 -16.91 3.77
N ARG A 55 22.23 -16.45 3.66
CA ARG A 55 22.62 -15.05 3.64
C ARG A 55 22.22 -14.32 2.35
N PHE A 56 22.21 -15.03 1.22
CA PHE A 56 21.90 -14.46 -0.10
C PHE A 56 20.42 -14.58 -0.48
N VAL A 57 19.65 -15.41 0.22
CA VAL A 57 18.20 -15.51 0.00
C VAL A 57 17.53 -14.26 0.59
N PRO A 58 16.82 -13.43 -0.20
CA PRO A 58 16.06 -12.31 0.34
C PRO A 58 14.93 -12.87 1.21
N SER A 59 15.07 -12.76 2.53
CA SER A 59 14.06 -13.29 3.45
C SER A 59 13.13 -12.17 3.94
N PRO A 60 11.81 -12.27 3.70
CA PRO A 60 10.83 -11.29 4.18
C PRO A 60 10.58 -11.40 5.69
N THR A 61 11.26 -12.30 6.40
CA THR A 61 11.11 -12.56 7.83
C THR A 61 11.25 -11.29 8.70
N TRP A 62 11.97 -10.27 8.22
CA TRP A 62 12.07 -9.00 8.95
C TRP A 62 10.80 -8.17 8.91
N VAL A 63 10.02 -8.27 7.84
CA VAL A 63 8.72 -7.62 7.71
C VAL A 63 7.76 -8.28 8.69
N MET A 64 7.72 -9.62 8.72
CA MET A 64 6.90 -10.35 9.69
C MET A 64 7.28 -10.00 11.13
N LYS A 65 8.59 -9.96 11.43
CA LYS A 65 9.06 -9.57 12.76
C LYS A 65 8.69 -8.13 13.12
N ALA A 66 8.76 -7.21 12.16
CA ALA A 66 8.34 -5.82 12.36
C ALA A 66 6.82 -5.71 12.58
N TRP A 67 6.04 -6.58 11.93
CA TRP A 67 4.59 -6.65 12.09
C TRP A 67 4.16 -7.24 13.44
N GLU A 68 4.89 -8.24 13.94
CA GLU A 68 4.66 -8.87 15.26
C GLU A 68 5.13 -7.99 16.44
N THR A 69 5.83 -6.88 16.18
CA THR A 69 6.37 -6.01 17.23
C THR A 69 5.21 -5.33 17.99
N THR A 70 5.18 -5.48 19.32
CA THR A 70 4.11 -4.94 20.16
C THR A 70 4.32 -3.44 20.46
N GLN A 71 3.24 -2.74 20.83
CA GLN A 71 3.33 -1.31 21.19
C GLN A 71 4.28 -1.05 22.36
N ASP A 72 4.38 -1.96 23.32
CA ASP A 72 5.28 -1.85 24.46
C ASP A 72 6.75 -1.96 24.03
N GLU A 73 7.05 -2.81 23.04
CA GLU A 73 8.39 -2.91 22.46
C GLU A 73 8.72 -1.65 21.64
N ILE A 74 7.76 -1.10 20.90
CA ILE A 74 7.94 0.19 20.20
C ILE A 74 8.17 1.34 21.18
N LEU A 75 7.41 1.38 22.29
CA LEU A 75 7.55 2.42 23.32
C LEU A 75 8.91 2.36 24.01
N SER A 76 9.37 1.16 24.36
CA SER A 76 10.67 0.98 25.03
C SER A 76 11.87 1.26 24.12
N ILE A 77 11.75 1.03 22.81
CA ILE A 77 12.86 1.21 21.85
C ILE A 77 12.85 2.61 21.22
N GLY A 78 11.67 3.08 20.78
CA GLY A 78 11.46 4.28 19.97
C GLY A 78 10.71 5.41 20.68
N GLY A 79 10.30 5.22 21.94
CA GLY A 79 9.62 6.25 22.71
C GLY A 79 8.17 6.48 22.29
N MET A 80 7.57 7.54 22.85
CA MET A 80 6.15 7.88 22.65
C MET A 80 5.84 8.28 21.20
N ASP A 81 6.72 9.06 20.57
CA ASP A 81 6.52 9.57 19.21
C ASP A 81 6.39 8.44 18.18
N ALA A 82 7.18 7.36 18.32
CA ALA A 82 7.11 6.19 17.46
C ALA A 82 5.76 5.47 17.58
N VAL A 83 5.21 5.38 18.79
CA VAL A 83 3.89 4.76 19.04
C VAL A 83 2.78 5.61 18.44
N VAL A 84 2.84 6.94 18.60
CA VAL A 84 1.84 7.86 18.02
C VAL A 84 1.88 7.79 16.49
N PHE A 85 3.07 7.81 15.88
CA PHE A 85 3.22 7.68 14.44
C PHE A 85 2.67 6.34 13.92
N SER A 86 2.99 5.22 14.59
CA SER A 86 2.45 3.90 14.23
C SER A 86 0.92 3.88 14.31
N ARG A 87 0.34 4.48 15.37
CA ARG A 87 -1.13 4.59 15.51
C ARG A 87 -1.75 5.44 14.41
N MET A 88 -1.12 6.54 14.02
CA MET A 88 -1.58 7.38 12.91
C MET A 88 -1.63 6.59 11.60
N LEU A 89 -0.58 5.82 11.28
CA LEU A 89 -0.54 4.98 10.08
C LEU A 89 -1.65 3.92 10.08
N VAL A 90 -1.81 3.18 11.18
CA VAL A 90 -2.87 2.15 11.30
C VAL A 90 -4.25 2.77 11.17
N PHE A 91 -4.47 3.95 11.77
CA PHE A 91 -5.71 4.68 11.66
C PHE A 91 -6.02 5.11 10.23
N SER A 92 -5.03 5.68 9.51
CA SER A 92 -5.18 6.05 8.10
C SER A 92 -5.53 4.84 7.24
N ILE A 93 -4.81 3.72 7.38
CA ILE A 93 -5.08 2.50 6.62
C ILE A 93 -6.51 2.01 6.86
N ARG A 94 -7.00 2.04 8.11
CA ARG A 94 -8.38 1.65 8.42
C ARG A 94 -9.41 2.53 7.72
N ILE A 95 -9.28 3.84 7.80
CA ILE A 95 -10.21 4.78 7.14
C ILE A 95 -10.19 4.57 5.62
N PHE A 96 -9.00 4.54 5.02
CA PHE A 96 -8.88 4.35 3.58
C PHE A 96 -9.39 2.98 3.12
N SER A 97 -9.26 1.93 3.94
CA SER A 97 -9.79 0.60 3.60
C SER A 97 -11.31 0.58 3.52
N VAL A 98 -12.00 1.24 4.47
CA VAL A 98 -13.47 1.37 4.44
C VAL A 98 -13.90 2.21 3.25
N ALA A 99 -13.25 3.35 3.03
CA ALA A 99 -13.53 4.20 1.86
C ALA A 99 -13.32 3.44 0.54
N ALA A 100 -12.21 2.71 0.40
CA ALA A 100 -11.92 1.92 -0.79
C ALA A 100 -12.97 0.82 -1.03
N ALA A 101 -13.42 0.14 0.02
CA ALA A 101 -14.50 -0.85 -0.09
C ALA A 101 -15.82 -0.21 -0.56
N ILE A 102 -16.20 0.93 0.02
CA ILE A 102 -17.40 1.68 -0.38
C ILE A 102 -17.29 2.14 -1.84
N CYS A 103 -16.15 2.72 -2.24
CA CYS A 103 -15.92 3.15 -3.62
C CYS A 103 -15.98 1.96 -4.61
N THR A 104 -15.41 0.82 -4.24
CA THR A 104 -15.39 -0.36 -5.12
C THR A 104 -16.77 -1.02 -5.25
N ILE A 105 -17.57 -1.06 -4.17
CA ILE A 105 -18.87 -1.74 -4.15
C ILE A 105 -20.00 -0.85 -4.65
N LEU A 106 -19.99 0.45 -4.34
CA LEU A 106 -21.09 1.36 -4.68
C LEU A 106 -20.76 2.24 -5.87
N VAL A 107 -19.63 2.95 -5.82
CA VAL A 107 -19.30 3.99 -6.82
C VAL A 107 -18.91 3.35 -8.15
N LEU A 108 -18.10 2.28 -8.12
CA LEU A 108 -17.62 1.62 -9.33
C LEU A 108 -18.75 0.99 -10.16
N PRO A 109 -19.69 0.22 -9.58
CA PRO A 109 -20.80 -0.36 -10.34
C PRO A 109 -21.83 0.68 -10.75
N ALA A 110 -22.12 1.67 -9.88
CA ALA A 110 -23.05 2.75 -10.22
C ALA A 110 -22.56 3.57 -11.43
N ASN A 111 -21.26 3.86 -11.50
CA ASN A 111 -20.66 4.53 -12.67
C ASN A 111 -20.57 3.61 -13.89
N TYR A 112 -20.35 2.30 -13.71
CA TYR A 112 -20.23 1.35 -14.84
C TYR A 112 -21.56 1.08 -15.56
N TYR A 113 -22.68 0.97 -14.83
CA TYR A 113 -24.00 0.67 -15.42
C TYR A 113 -24.78 1.90 -15.93
N GLY A 114 -24.18 3.09 -15.92
CA GLY A 114 -24.84 4.35 -16.29
C GLY A 114 -25.06 4.59 -17.79
N GLN A 115 -24.47 3.80 -18.69
CA GLN A 115 -24.59 3.99 -20.14
C GLN A 115 -24.83 2.68 -20.92
N ASP A 116 -25.90 2.65 -21.71
CA ASP A 116 -26.08 1.69 -22.81
C ASP A 116 -25.12 2.06 -23.96
N ARG A 117 -23.90 1.51 -23.96
CA ARG A 117 -23.02 1.53 -25.14
C ARG A 117 -22.76 0.14 -25.68
N ILE A 118 -22.73 0.07 -27.00
CA ILE A 118 -22.40 -1.12 -27.79
C ILE A 118 -20.98 -1.54 -27.40
N HIS A 119 -20.86 -2.68 -26.70
CA HIS A 119 -19.62 -3.31 -26.31
C HIS A 119 -18.78 -3.59 -27.57
N LYS A 120 -17.82 -2.72 -27.88
CA LYS A 120 -16.81 -3.01 -28.89
C LYS A 120 -15.70 -3.81 -28.23
N ASP A 121 -15.32 -4.90 -28.89
CA ASP A 121 -14.26 -5.81 -28.46
C ASP A 121 -13.00 -5.07 -27.99
N ILE A 122 -12.57 -5.48 -26.81
CA ILE A 122 -11.56 -4.90 -25.93
C ILE A 122 -10.18 -4.91 -26.63
N PRO A 123 -9.34 -3.88 -26.44
CA PRO A 123 -8.15 -4.23 -25.66
C PRO A 123 -7.78 -3.27 -24.52
N PHE A 124 -8.19 -2.00 -24.47
CA PHE A 124 -7.77 -1.09 -23.40
C PHE A 124 -8.80 0.01 -23.17
N GLU A 125 -9.76 -0.25 -22.28
CA GLU A 125 -10.73 0.77 -21.80
C GLU A 125 -10.01 1.92 -21.09
N SER A 126 -10.53 3.14 -21.25
CA SER A 126 -10.04 4.33 -20.57
C SER A 126 -10.63 4.41 -19.15
N LEU A 127 -9.89 4.98 -18.19
CA LEU A 127 -10.40 5.17 -16.82
C LEU A 127 -11.64 6.07 -16.72
N GLU A 128 -12.02 6.74 -17.80
CA GLU A 128 -13.15 7.67 -17.87
C GLU A 128 -14.49 6.97 -17.58
N VAL A 129 -14.62 5.67 -17.89
CA VAL A 129 -15.82 4.85 -17.60
C VAL A 129 -16.13 4.76 -16.10
N PHE A 130 -15.12 4.92 -15.23
CA PHE A 130 -15.28 4.82 -13.78
C PHE A 130 -15.44 6.17 -13.08
N THR A 131 -15.38 7.26 -13.83
CA THR A 131 -15.43 8.63 -13.30
C THR A 131 -16.82 9.26 -13.43
N ILE A 132 -17.07 10.34 -12.67
CA ILE A 132 -18.36 11.08 -12.64
C ILE A 132 -18.79 11.57 -14.03
N GLU A 133 -17.86 11.66 -14.99
CA GLU A 133 -18.13 12.01 -16.39
C GLU A 133 -19.04 10.99 -17.11
N ASN A 134 -19.23 9.78 -16.56
CA ASN A 134 -20.13 8.77 -17.11
C ASN A 134 -21.58 8.84 -16.56
N VAL A 135 -21.86 9.71 -15.59
CA VAL A 135 -23.23 9.90 -15.09
C VAL A 135 -24.00 10.80 -16.06
N GLN A 136 -25.07 10.29 -16.67
CA GLN A 136 -26.01 11.10 -17.44
C GLN A 136 -26.61 12.21 -16.55
N GLU A 137 -26.50 13.47 -17.00
CA GLU A 137 -27.24 14.62 -16.45
C GLU A 137 -28.74 14.25 -16.43
N GLY A 138 -29.30 13.94 -15.25
CA GLY A 138 -30.71 13.55 -15.08
C GLY A 138 -31.02 12.14 -14.52
N SER A 139 -30.02 11.30 -14.17
CA SER A 139 -30.20 10.06 -13.35
C SER A 139 -30.17 10.15 -11.79
N ARG A 140 -31.25 9.88 -11.03
CA ARG A 140 -31.40 10.00 -9.52
C ARG A 140 -30.15 9.82 -8.60
N LEU A 141 -29.12 9.10 -9.02
CA LEU A 141 -27.79 9.04 -8.40
C LEU A 141 -27.01 10.38 -8.36
N TYR A 142 -27.10 11.27 -9.36
CA TYR A 142 -26.45 12.59 -9.29
C TYR A 142 -27.05 13.45 -8.16
N GLU A 143 -28.36 13.37 -7.97
CA GLU A 143 -29.09 14.04 -6.89
C GLU A 143 -28.69 13.51 -5.51
N LEU A 144 -28.56 12.19 -5.34
CA LEU A 144 -28.08 11.57 -4.10
C LEU A 144 -26.63 11.93 -3.78
N PHE A 145 -25.77 12.04 -4.80
CA PHE A 145 -24.35 12.41 -4.64
C PHE A 145 -24.18 13.91 -4.32
N LEU A 146 -25.01 14.78 -4.92
CA LEU A 146 -25.10 16.20 -4.59
C LEU A 146 -25.62 16.41 -3.17
N ILE A 147 -26.64 15.67 -2.75
CA ILE A 147 -27.16 15.73 -1.37
C ILE A 147 -26.09 15.28 -0.37
N TYR A 148 -25.33 14.22 -0.65
CA TYR A 148 -24.26 13.75 0.24
C TYR A 148 -23.08 14.73 0.33
N ASN A 149 -22.75 15.44 -0.75
CA ASN A 149 -21.74 16.51 -0.74
C ASN A 149 -22.26 17.80 -0.06
N MET A 150 -23.53 18.15 -0.22
CA MET A 150 -24.16 19.31 0.43
C MET A 150 -24.41 19.11 1.93
N LEU A 151 -24.65 17.87 2.40
CA LEU A 151 -24.84 17.58 3.83
C LEU A 151 -23.52 17.51 4.63
N ASN A 152 -22.37 17.39 3.95
CA ASN A 152 -21.04 17.35 4.58
C ASN A 152 -20.28 18.70 4.48
N CYS A 153 -21.00 19.78 4.15
CA CYS A 153 -20.54 21.16 4.26
C CYS A 153 -21.29 21.81 5.43
#